data_AF-A0A7J2K8G4-F1
#
_entry.id   AF-A0A7J2K8G4-F1
#
_cell.length_a   1.000
_cell.length_b   1.000
_cell.length_c   1.000
_cell.angle_alpha   90.00
_cell.angle_beta   90.00
_cell.angle_gamma   90.00
#
_symmetry.space_group_name_H-M   'P 1'
#
loop_
_entity.id
_entity.type
_entity.pdbx_description
1 polymer ?
#
loop_
_entity_poly.entity_id
_entity_poly.type
_entity_poly.pdbx_seq_one_letter_code
_entity_poly.pdbx_strand_id
1 'polypeptide(L)'
;MSIDLLMLLRETIFLLLAIPMIVFSLKCLMELRRRRVAASRIFLREEEVMAAFRNLFFASISAFPASITLFLWSIFRLELLRLITAILFIMFIVFILISSYKLRKVLAG
;
A
#
# COMPACT_ATOMS: atom_id res chain seq x y z
N MET A 1 9.27 22.84 17.33
CA MET A 1 8.59 23.68 16.33
C MET A 1 8.79 23.19 14.91
N SER A 2 10.03 22.92 14.44
CA SER A 2 10.26 22.32 13.10
C SER A 2 9.91 20.83 13.00
N ILE A 3 10.00 20.10 14.12
CA ILE A 3 9.72 18.65 14.19
C ILE A 3 8.21 18.37 14.05
N ASP A 4 7.36 19.21 14.64
CA ASP A 4 5.89 19.09 14.57
C ASP A 4 5.36 19.32 13.15
N LEU A 5 5.93 20.28 12.43
CA LEU A 5 5.54 20.62 11.05
C LEU A 5 5.89 19.49 10.07
N LEU A 6 7.03 18.83 10.27
CA LEU A 6 7.42 17.63 9.52
C LEU A 6 6.53 16.42 9.84
N MET A 7 6.12 16.26 11.09
CA MET A 7 5.22 15.19 11.51
C MET A 7 3.82 15.38 10.92
N LEU A 8 3.30 16.61 10.94
CA LEU A 8 2.04 16.98 10.32
C LEU A 8 2.07 16.76 8.80
N LEU A 9 3.12 17.22 8.12
CA LEU A 9 3.30 17.02 6.67
C LEU A 9 3.29 15.53 6.32
N ARG A 10 4.01 14.72 7.09
CA ARG A 10 4.07 13.26 6.92
C ARG A 10 2.68 12.63 7.04
N GLU A 11 1.96 12.91 8.12
CA GLU A 11 0.62 12.36 8.36
C GLU A 11 -0.34 12.78 7.26
N THR A 12 -0.25 14.04 6.80
CA THR A 12 -1.08 14.55 5.71
C THR A 12 -0.83 13.79 4.40
N ILE A 13 0.44 13.51 4.07
CA ILE A 13 0.80 12.72 2.87
C ILE A 13 0.26 11.29 2.97
N PHE A 14 0.37 10.65 4.15
CA PHE A 14 -0.22 9.32 4.36
C PHE A 14 -1.73 9.34 4.22
N LEU A 15 -2.40 10.36 4.76
CA LEU A 15 -3.85 10.50 4.71
C LEU A 15 -4.33 10.73 3.27
N LEU A 16 -3.60 11.55 2.51
CA LEU A 16 -3.87 11.85 1.11
C LEU A 16 -3.65 10.63 0.20
N LEU A 17 -2.74 9.72 0.55
CA LEU A 17 -2.55 8.42 -0.11
C LEU A 17 -3.55 7.35 0.36
N ALA A 18 -3.96 7.37 1.63
CA ALA A 18 -4.87 6.39 2.20
C ALA A 18 -6.29 6.52 1.61
N ILE A 19 -6.79 7.74 1.40
CA ILE A 19 -8.13 7.98 0.82
C ILE A 19 -8.32 7.29 -0.54
N PRO A 20 -7.46 7.53 -1.57
CA PRO A 20 -7.62 6.87 -2.87
C PRO A 20 -7.43 5.35 -2.78
N MET A 21 -6.60 4.88 -1.84
CA MET A 21 -6.38 3.46 -1.61
C MET A 21 -7.61 2.76 -1.00
N ILE A 22 -8.34 3.42 -0.11
CA ILE A 22 -9.61 2.96 0.46
C ILE A 22 -10.69 2.92 -0.63
N VAL A 23 -10.82 4.00 -1.41
CA VAL A 23 -11.79 4.07 -2.53
C VAL A 23 -11.50 2.97 -3.56
N PHE A 24 -10.23 2.74 -3.88
CA PHE A 24 -9.82 1.68 -4.80
C PHE A 24 -10.14 0.27 -4.26
N SER A 25 -9.86 0.03 -2.98
CA SER A 25 -10.17 -1.24 -2.32
C SER A 25 -11.67 -1.52 -2.30
N LEU A 26 -12.49 -0.51 -2.01
CA LEU A 26 -13.95 -0.61 -2.04
C LEU A 26 -14.46 -0.93 -3.45
N LYS A 27 -13.92 -0.30 -4.50
CA LYS A 27 -14.27 -0.61 -5.89
C LYS A 27 -13.94 -2.06 -6.26
N CYS A 28 -12.74 -2.53 -5.89
CA CYS A 28 -12.36 -3.93 -6.11
C CYS A 28 -13.32 -4.89 -5.39
N LEU A 29 -13.69 -4.57 -4.15
CA LEU A 29 -14.63 -5.38 -3.36
C LEU A 29 -16.02 -5.45 -4.02
N MET A 30 -16.50 -4.34 -4.60
CA MET A 30 -17.76 -4.28 -5.34
C MET A 30 -17.72 -5.10 -6.63
N GLU A 31 -16.61 -5.07 -7.37
CA GLU A 31 -16.43 -5.87 -8.59
C GLU A 31 -16.30 -7.37 -8.30
N LEU A 32 -15.59 -7.74 -7.24
CA LEU A 32 -15.51 -9.12 -6.72
C LEU A 32 -16.87 -9.69 -6.31
N ARG A 33 -17.86 -8.85 -5.97
CA ARG A 33 -19.23 -9.27 -5.65
C ARG A 33 -19.93 -9.96 -6.84
N ARG A 34 -19.52 -9.66 -8.08
CA ARG A 34 -20.00 -10.35 -9.30
C ARG A 34 -19.21 -11.63 -9.55
N ARG A 35 -19.35 -12.61 -8.65
CA ARG A 35 -18.55 -13.85 -8.57
C ARG A 35 -18.32 -14.56 -9.92
N ARG A 36 -19.34 -14.74 -10.76
CA ARG A 36 -19.17 -15.47 -12.06
C ARG A 36 -18.27 -14.73 -13.05
N VAL A 37 -18.35 -13.40 -13.12
CA VAL A 37 -17.55 -12.59 -14.05
C VAL A 37 -16.14 -12.39 -13.50
N ALA A 38 -16.02 -12.15 -12.19
CA ALA A 38 -14.73 -12.02 -11.52
C ALA A 38 -13.91 -13.32 -11.59
N ALA A 39 -14.51 -14.48 -11.31
CA ALA A 39 -13.80 -15.77 -11.38
C ALA A 39 -13.29 -16.09 -12.78
N SER A 40 -14.09 -15.81 -13.82
CA SER A 40 -13.66 -16.01 -15.22
C SER A 40 -12.50 -15.07 -15.61
N ARG A 41 -12.55 -13.79 -15.22
CA ARG A 41 -11.48 -12.82 -15.51
C ARG A 41 -10.21 -13.08 -14.72
N ILE A 42 -10.33 -13.50 -13.46
CA ILE A 42 -9.21 -13.89 -12.60
C ILE A 42 -8.52 -15.13 -13.17
N PHE A 43 -9.29 -16.12 -13.63
CA PHE A 43 -8.74 -17.33 -14.25
C PHE A 43 -8.06 -17.04 -15.60
N LEU A 44 -8.65 -16.18 -16.44
CA LEU A 44 -8.06 -15.77 -17.73
C LEU A 44 -6.82 -14.88 -17.60
N ARG A 45 -6.60 -14.23 -16.44
CA ARG A 45 -5.46 -13.33 -16.18
C ARG A 45 -4.71 -13.71 -14.90
N GLU A 46 -4.60 -15.00 -14.63
CA GLU A 46 -4.01 -15.56 -13.41
C GLU A 46 -2.62 -14.97 -13.11
N GLU A 47 -1.78 -14.80 -14.14
CA GLU A 47 -0.43 -14.22 -13.99
C GLU A 47 -0.46 -12.77 -13.46
N GLU A 48 -1.40 -11.94 -13.94
CA GLU A 48 -1.51 -10.56 -13.49
C GLU A 48 -2.05 -10.46 -12.07
N VAL A 49 -2.97 -11.37 -11.71
CA VAL A 49 -3.49 -11.52 -10.34
C VAL A 49 -2.39 -11.98 -9.40
N MET A 50 -1.65 -13.03 -9.77
CA MET A 50 -0.52 -13.54 -9.00
C MET A 50 0.52 -12.45 -8.78
N ALA A 51 0.82 -11.65 -9.81
CA ALA A 51 1.74 -10.54 -9.70
C ALA A 51 1.21 -9.39 -8.83
N ALA A 52 -0.11 -9.15 -8.80
CA ALA A 52 -0.73 -8.21 -7.88
C ALA A 52 -0.62 -8.69 -6.42
N PHE A 53 -0.90 -9.96 -6.15
CA PHE A 53 -0.73 -10.57 -4.82
C PHE A 53 0.74 -10.59 -4.37
N ARG A 54 1.67 -10.88 -5.28
CA ARG A 54 3.11 -10.82 -4.99
C ARG A 54 3.55 -9.42 -4.58
N ASN A 55 3.05 -8.39 -5.27
CA ASN A 55 3.31 -6.99 -4.91
C ASN A 55 2.68 -6.61 -3.56
N LEU A 56 1.46 -7.07 -3.27
CA LEU A 56 0.85 -6.91 -1.95
C LEU A 56 1.67 -7.59 -0.84
N PHE A 57 2.24 -8.76 -1.11
CA PHE A 57 3.12 -9.45 -0.17
C PHE A 57 4.40 -8.65 0.10
N PHE A 58 5.06 -8.10 -0.93
CA PHE A 58 6.20 -7.22 -0.76
C PHE A 58 5.84 -5.92 -0.03
N ALA A 59 4.64 -5.37 -0.27
CA ALA A 59 4.13 -4.24 0.49
C ALA A 59 4.06 -4.61 1.98
N SER A 60 3.44 -5.73 2.35
CA SER A 60 3.37 -6.18 3.74
C SER A 60 4.75 -6.40 4.37
N ILE A 61 5.70 -6.99 3.64
CA ILE A 61 7.09 -7.14 4.10
C ILE A 61 7.76 -5.80 4.34
N SER A 62 7.45 -4.75 3.57
CA SER A 62 7.99 -3.41 3.80
C SER A 62 7.27 -2.66 4.95
N ALA A 63 5.98 -2.90 5.15
CA ALA A 63 5.18 -2.24 6.18
C ALA A 63 5.54 -2.70 7.59
N PHE A 64 5.86 -3.98 7.77
CA PHE A 64 6.17 -4.54 9.10
C PHE A 64 7.45 -3.94 9.72
N PRO A 65 8.61 -3.90 9.03
CA PRO A 65 9.80 -3.19 9.49
C PRO A 65 9.59 -1.68 9.57
N ALA A 66 8.77 -1.08 8.70
CA ALA A 66 8.42 0.34 8.79
C ALA A 66 7.73 0.66 10.11
N SER A 67 6.79 -0.19 10.55
CA SER A 67 6.10 -0.05 11.82
C SER A 67 7.05 -0.22 13.02
N ILE A 68 7.92 -1.23 13.00
CA ILE A 68 8.92 -1.47 14.04
C ILE A 68 9.90 -0.29 14.16
N THR A 69 10.41 0.21 13.03
CA THR A 69 11.35 1.34 13.02
C THR A 69 10.70 2.64 13.49
N LEU A 70 9.43 2.86 13.17
CA LEU A 70 8.64 4.00 13.64
C LEU A 70 8.43 3.92 15.17
N PHE A 71 8.13 2.72 15.69
CA PHE A 71 8.00 2.48 17.12
C PHE A 71 9.32 2.74 17.86
N LEU A 72 10.43 2.20 17.33
CA LEU A 72 11.77 2.45 17.87
C LEU A 72 12.15 3.93 17.80
N TRP A 73 11.78 4.63 16.73
CA TRP A 73 11.98 6.08 16.62
C TRP A 73 11.23 6.84 17.72
N SER A 74 9.99 6.45 18.03
CA SER A 74 9.20 7.07 19.10
C SER A 74 9.91 7.02 20.47
N ILE A 75 10.61 5.91 20.75
CA ILE A 75 11.33 5.71 22.01
C ILE A 75 12.69 6.41 21.99
N PHE A 76 13.52 6.15 20.97
CA PHE A 76 14.92 6.56 20.94
C PHE A 76 15.16 7.94 20.32
N ARG A 77 14.17 8.50 19.61
CA ARG A 77 14.23 9.80 18.91
C ARG A 77 15.42 9.96 17.93
N LEU A 78 16.01 8.86 17.47
CA LEU A 78 17.13 8.88 16.51
C LEU A 78 16.64 9.25 15.10
N GLU A 79 17.17 10.32 14.50
CA GLU A 79 16.76 10.76 13.16
C GLU A 79 17.02 9.73 12.05
N LEU A 80 18.01 8.85 12.25
CA LEU A 80 18.37 7.80 11.29
C LEU A 80 17.23 6.76 11.14
N LEU A 81 16.53 6.43 12.24
CA LEU A 81 15.35 5.57 12.21
C LEU A 81 14.21 6.22 11.42
N ARG A 82 14.02 7.55 11.55
CA ARG A 82 13.03 8.31 10.79
C ARG A 82 13.26 8.21 9.27
N LEU A 83 14.52 8.33 8.84
CA LEU A 83 14.89 8.22 7.43
C LEU A 83 14.59 6.80 6.88
N ILE A 84 14.97 5.77 7.64
CA ILE A 84 14.72 4.37 7.27
C ILE A 84 13.22 4.10 7.15
N THR A 85 12.42 4.55 8.13
CA THR A 85 10.97 4.43 8.11
C THR A 85 10.37 5.11 6.86
N ALA A 86 10.85 6.29 6.48
CA ALA A 86 10.37 6.99 5.29
C ALA A 86 10.64 6.20 4.00
N ILE A 87 11.84 5.64 3.83
CA ILE A 87 12.21 4.83 2.67
C ILE A 87 11.32 3.58 2.57
N LEU A 88 11.11 2.89 3.70
CA LEU A 88 10.26 1.69 3.74
C LEU A 88 8.80 2.01 3.39
N PHE A 89 8.28 3.16 3.84
CA PHE A 89 6.94 3.60 3.45
C PHE A 89 6.84 3.97 1.97
N ILE A 90 7.85 4.59 1.37
CA ILE A 90 7.87 4.85 -0.07
C ILE A 90 7.78 3.53 -0.84
N MET A 91 8.59 2.52 -0.45
CA MET A 91 8.51 1.19 -1.07
C MET A 91 7.14 0.54 -0.88
N PHE A 92 6.56 0.64 0.32
CA PHE A 92 5.21 0.16 0.60
C PHE A 92 4.18 0.77 -0.36
N ILE A 93 4.18 2.10 -0.49
CA ILE A 93 3.25 2.83 -1.36
C ILE A 93 3.45 2.41 -2.83
N VAL A 94 4.69 2.28 -3.29
CA VAL A 94 4.99 1.85 -4.67
C VAL A 94 4.42 0.45 -4.93
N PHE A 95 4.66 -0.52 -4.04
CA PHE A 95 4.16 -1.88 -4.22
C PHE A 95 2.63 -1.95 -4.20
N ILE A 96 2.00 -1.17 -3.32
CA ILE A 96 0.54 -1.02 -3.27
C ILE A 96 -0.01 -0.45 -4.58
N LEU A 97 0.60 0.62 -5.11
CA LEU A 97 0.13 1.26 -6.34
C LEU A 97 0.26 0.30 -7.54
N ILE A 98 1.38 -0.42 -7.66
CA ILE A 98 1.58 -1.39 -8.73
C ILE A 98 0.59 -2.55 -8.58
N SER A 99 0.38 -3.06 -7.37
CA SER A 99 -0.62 -4.11 -7.12
C SER A 99 -2.02 -3.65 -7.51
N SER A 100 -2.40 -2.44 -7.08
CA SER A 100 -3.70 -1.83 -7.40
C SER A 100 -3.88 -1.66 -8.90
N TYR A 101 -2.87 -1.17 -9.61
CA TYR A 101 -2.91 -1.04 -11.07
C TYR A 101 -3.15 -2.39 -11.77
N LYS A 102 -2.42 -3.43 -11.37
CA LYS A 102 -2.58 -4.78 -11.93
C LYS A 102 -3.97 -5.36 -11.62
N LEU A 103 -4.44 -5.22 -10.39
CA LEU A 103 -5.77 -5.69 -10.00
C LEU A 103 -6.87 -4.97 -10.80
N ARG A 104 -6.73 -3.66 -11.02
CA ARG A 104 -7.65 -2.88 -11.84
C ARG A 104 -7.68 -3.36 -13.27
N LYS A 105 -6.51 -3.66 -13.85
CA LYS A 105 -6.40 -4.17 -15.22
C LYS A 105 -7.13 -5.50 -15.36
N VAL A 106 -7.02 -6.39 -14.38
CA VAL A 106 -7.75 -7.67 -14.37
C VAL A 106 -9.27 -7.46 -14.27
N LEU A 107 -9.72 -6.55 -13.40
CA LEU A 107 -11.14 -6.34 -13.13
C LEU A 107 -11.86 -5.55 -14.24
N ALA A 108 -11.21 -4.55 -14.84
CA ALA A 108 -11.79 -3.72 -15.90
C ALA A 108 -12.06 -4.51 -17.19
N GLY A 109 -11.29 -5.57 -17.46
CA GLY A 109 -11.43 -6.41 -18.67
C GLY A 109 -10.65 -5.82 -19.81
#